data_AF-A0A3S8U4U8-F1
#
_entry.id   AF-A0A3S8U4U8-F1
#
_cell.length_a   1.000
_cell.length_b   1.000
_cell.length_c   1.000
_cell.angle_alpha   90.00
_cell.angle_beta   90.00
_cell.angle_gamma   90.00
#
_symmetry.space_group_name_H-M   'P 1'
#
loop_
_entity.id
_entity.type
_entity.pdbx_description
1 polymer ?
#
loop_
_entity_poly.entity_id
_entity_poly.type
_entity_poly.pdbx_seq_one_letter_code
_entity_poly.pdbx_strand_id
1 'polypeptide(L)'
;MTVDPRKAALDDLFRAVSALAPHLHSADDLATLSRLRTEVARLASPGSPSSPGLHNFDPTRFQRLIDLTGPALAGTLLLQLADDLDRCRTLALTGAEDLNWDALRESSHILISLAGSVGALSLQAMAETLNTAAHGQDATGTRQLTPGLVAELDALIALVRATPAPDARVE
;
A
#
# COMPACT_ATOMS: atom_id res chain seq x y z
N MET A 1 -29.11 12.42 -19.72
CA MET A 1 -27.92 12.68 -18.90
C MET A 1 -28.26 12.22 -17.48
N THR A 2 -27.85 11.01 -17.11
CA THR A 2 -28.20 10.42 -15.80
C THR A 2 -27.25 11.02 -14.76
N VAL A 3 -27.79 11.71 -13.76
CA VAL A 3 -26.99 12.21 -12.63
C VAL A 3 -26.45 11.00 -11.88
N ASP A 4 -25.14 10.95 -11.66
CA ASP A 4 -24.53 9.93 -10.82
C ASP A 4 -25.01 10.13 -9.36
N PRO A 5 -25.81 9.20 -8.79
CA PRO A 5 -26.36 9.36 -7.45
C PRO A 5 -25.27 9.46 -6.37
N ARG A 6 -24.10 8.85 -6.60
CA ARG A 6 -22.96 8.94 -5.70
C ARG A 6 -22.38 10.34 -5.67
N LYS A 7 -22.20 10.94 -6.85
CA LYS A 7 -21.71 12.31 -6.99
C LYS A 7 -22.67 13.30 -6.31
N ALA A 8 -23.96 13.15 -6.53
CA ALA A 8 -24.98 13.99 -5.89
C ALA A 8 -24.91 13.91 -4.35
N ALA A 9 -24.82 12.70 -3.78
CA ALA A 9 -24.72 12.52 -2.34
C ALA A 9 -23.45 13.16 -1.73
N LEU A 10 -22.32 13.10 -2.44
CA LEU A 10 -21.06 13.70 -1.98
C LEU A 10 -21.06 15.23 -2.07
N ASP A 11 -21.67 15.78 -3.12
CA ASP A 11 -21.86 17.22 -3.26
C ASP A 11 -22.74 17.78 -2.13
N ASP A 12 -23.81 17.06 -1.76
CA ASP A 12 -24.69 17.41 -0.64
C ASP A 12 -23.96 17.36 0.71
N LEU A 13 -23.14 16.32 0.94
CA LEU A 13 -22.33 16.20 2.15
C LEU A 13 -21.30 17.33 2.25
N PHE A 14 -20.61 17.66 1.16
CA PHE A 14 -19.63 18.75 1.14
C PHE A 14 -20.29 20.11 1.44
N ARG A 15 -21.51 20.32 0.92
CA ARG A 15 -22.31 21.51 1.22
C ARG A 15 -22.68 21.58 2.69
N ALA A 16 -23.13 20.47 3.29
CA ALA A 16 -23.49 20.40 4.70
C ALA A 16 -22.28 20.70 5.62
N VAL A 17 -21.12 20.07 5.34
CA VAL A 17 -19.89 20.31 6.12
C VAL A 17 -19.41 21.76 5.98
N SER A 18 -19.54 22.36 4.79
CA SER A 18 -19.16 23.75 4.57
C SER A 18 -20.08 24.74 5.29
N ALA A 19 -21.37 24.44 5.39
CA ALA A 19 -22.34 25.24 6.14
C ALA A 19 -22.11 25.20 7.65
N LEU A 20 -21.47 24.14 8.16
CA LEU A 20 -21.16 24.01 9.59
C LEU A 20 -19.99 24.89 10.03
N ALA A 21 -19.03 25.17 9.14
CA ALA A 21 -17.81 25.93 9.42
C ALA A 21 -18.02 27.26 10.20
N PRO A 22 -18.96 28.16 9.83
CA PRO A 22 -19.15 29.43 10.55
C PRO A 22 -19.72 29.27 11.97
N HIS A 23 -20.23 28.09 12.32
CA HIS A 23 -20.82 27.80 13.64
C HIS A 23 -19.84 27.14 14.61
N LEU A 24 -18.60 26.86 14.16
CA LEU A 24 -17.57 26.23 14.98
C LEU A 24 -16.53 27.27 15.40
N HIS A 25 -16.20 27.29 16.69
CA HIS A 25 -15.29 28.28 17.28
C HIS A 25 -14.09 27.64 17.99
N SER A 26 -14.14 26.33 18.28
CA SER A 26 -13.02 25.63 18.90
C SER A 26 -12.01 25.15 17.85
N ALA A 27 -10.74 25.11 18.23
CA ALA A 27 -9.68 24.59 17.37
C ALA A 27 -9.89 23.10 17.03
N ASP A 28 -10.39 22.32 17.99
CA ASP A 28 -10.65 20.88 17.81
C ASP A 28 -11.79 20.61 16.83
N ASP A 29 -12.84 21.42 16.87
CA ASP A 29 -13.97 21.32 15.93
C ASP A 29 -13.53 21.70 14.52
N LEU A 30 -12.73 22.77 14.37
CA LEU A 30 -12.18 23.19 13.09
C LEU A 30 -11.18 22.16 12.52
N ALA A 31 -10.38 21.51 13.37
CA ALA A 31 -9.50 20.41 12.97
C ALA A 31 -10.30 19.16 12.54
N THR A 32 -11.38 18.85 13.25
CA THR A 32 -12.29 17.74 12.90
C THR A 32 -13.03 18.01 11.59
N LEU A 33 -13.51 19.23 11.39
CA LEU A 33 -14.15 19.67 10.15
C LEU A 33 -13.17 19.59 8.95
N SER A 34 -11.91 19.99 9.16
CA SER A 34 -10.87 19.92 8.14
C SER A 34 -10.57 18.47 7.73
N ARG A 35 -10.50 17.54 8.69
CA ARG A 35 -10.34 16.09 8.42
C ARG A 35 -11.52 15.54 7.60
N LEU A 36 -12.75 15.87 7.98
CA LEU A 36 -13.94 15.43 7.25
C LEU A 36 -13.96 15.93 5.80
N ARG A 37 -13.59 17.20 5.57
CA ARG A 37 -13.50 17.77 4.21
C ARG A 37 -12.51 17.02 3.32
N THR A 38 -11.34 16.68 3.86
CA THR A 38 -10.32 15.90 3.15
C THR A 38 -10.84 14.54 2.73
N GLU A 39 -11.54 13.83 3.62
CA GLU A 39 -12.10 12.51 3.31
C GLU A 39 -13.24 12.56 2.28
N VAL A 40 -14.13 13.56 2.38
CA VAL A 40 -15.21 13.75 1.38
C VAL A 40 -14.65 14.08 -0.01
N ALA A 41 -13.62 14.93 -0.08
CA ALA A 41 -12.95 15.26 -1.35
C ALA A 41 -12.30 14.03 -2.00
N ARG A 42 -11.73 13.13 -1.18
CA ARG A 42 -11.17 11.84 -1.64
C ARG A 42 -12.25 10.94 -2.24
N LEU A 43 -13.43 10.88 -1.61
CA LEU A 43 -14.55 10.06 -2.08
C LEU A 43 -15.19 10.60 -3.39
N ALA A 44 -15.15 11.93 -3.58
CA ALA A 44 -15.80 12.66 -4.67
C ALA A 44 -14.98 12.76 -5.96
N SER A 45 -13.69 12.46 -5.91
CA SER A 45 -12.80 12.48 -7.07
C SER A 45 -12.99 11.18 -7.88
N PRO A 46 -13.60 11.22 -9.09
CA PRO A 46 -13.66 10.06 -9.97
C PRO A 46 -12.24 9.82 -10.51
N GLY A 47 -11.58 8.79 -10.02
CA GLY A 47 -10.19 8.51 -10.38
C GLY A 47 -9.17 9.31 -9.55
N SER A 48 -9.41 9.55 -8.27
CA SER A 48 -8.24 9.48 -7.37
C SER A 48 -7.62 8.09 -7.58
N PRO A 49 -6.30 7.97 -7.82
CA PRO A 49 -5.67 6.66 -7.76
C PRO A 49 -6.15 6.05 -6.43
N SER A 50 -6.71 4.85 -6.50
CA SER A 50 -6.84 3.97 -5.35
C SER A 50 -5.61 4.21 -4.51
N SER A 51 -5.80 4.46 -3.20
CA SER A 51 -4.68 4.62 -2.27
C SER A 51 -3.55 3.69 -2.73
N PRO A 52 -2.34 4.18 -3.07
CA PRO A 52 -1.26 3.27 -3.46
C PRO A 52 -1.15 2.29 -2.30
N GLY A 53 -1.55 1.05 -2.56
CA GLY A 53 -2.22 0.26 -1.54
C GLY A 53 -2.32 -1.17 -2.00
N LEU A 54 -2.25 -2.09 -1.05
CA LEU A 54 -2.31 -3.52 -1.27
C LEU A 54 -3.69 -3.91 -1.85
N HIS A 55 -3.85 -3.88 -3.18
CA HIS A 55 -5.15 -4.01 -3.84
C HIS A 55 -5.82 -5.36 -3.57
N ASN A 56 -5.03 -6.42 -3.37
CA ASN A 56 -5.49 -7.74 -2.96
C ASN A 56 -4.61 -8.25 -1.81
N PHE A 57 -5.02 -7.94 -0.57
CA PHE A 57 -4.32 -8.33 0.65
C PHE A 57 -5.13 -9.34 1.47
N ASP A 58 -4.49 -10.43 1.88
CA ASP A 58 -5.01 -11.38 2.86
C ASP A 58 -4.37 -11.12 4.24
N PRO A 59 -5.01 -10.33 5.11
CA PRO A 59 -4.47 -10.00 6.42
C PRO A 59 -4.34 -11.22 7.33
N THR A 60 -5.06 -12.32 7.05
CA THR A 60 -5.01 -13.52 7.88
C THR A 60 -3.69 -14.26 7.73
N ARG A 61 -3.04 -14.19 6.55
CA ARG A 61 -1.70 -14.76 6.34
C ARG A 61 -0.64 -13.97 7.08
N PHE A 62 -0.71 -12.64 6.99
CA PHE A 62 0.20 -11.75 7.71
C PHE A 62 0.09 -11.97 9.23
N GLN A 63 -1.13 -11.99 9.77
CA GLN A 63 -1.35 -12.24 11.18
C GLN A 63 -0.84 -13.62 11.59
N ARG A 64 -1.14 -14.67 10.81
CA ARG A 64 -0.65 -16.03 11.08
C ARG A 64 0.88 -16.11 11.09
N LEU A 65 1.57 -15.40 10.19
CA LEU A 65 3.03 -15.33 10.17
C LEU A 65 3.57 -14.75 11.49
N ILE A 66 2.97 -13.68 11.98
CA ILE A 66 3.32 -13.05 13.27
C ILE A 66 3.05 -14.02 14.42
N ASP A 67 1.87 -14.66 14.43
CA ASP A 67 1.46 -15.58 15.49
C ASP A 67 2.38 -16.81 15.56
N LEU A 68 2.73 -17.41 14.42
CA LEU A 68 3.65 -18.55 14.33
C LEU A 68 5.06 -18.21 14.82
N THR A 69 5.49 -16.97 14.62
CA THR A 69 6.80 -16.48 15.07
C THR A 69 6.84 -16.27 16.57
N GLY A 70 5.69 -15.94 17.17
CA GLY A 70 5.52 -15.71 18.59
C GLY A 70 6.06 -14.35 19.05
N PRO A 71 5.66 -13.90 20.25
CA PRO A 71 5.92 -12.54 20.73
C PRO A 71 7.40 -12.22 20.95
N ALA A 72 8.23 -13.23 21.24
CA ALA A 72 9.66 -13.02 21.45
C ALA A 72 10.42 -12.63 20.16
N LEU A 73 9.97 -13.10 19.00
CA LEU A 73 10.68 -12.93 17.73
C LEU A 73 9.92 -12.08 16.70
N ALA A 74 8.63 -11.84 16.90
CA ALA A 74 7.80 -11.10 15.96
C ALA A 74 8.33 -9.68 15.67
N GLY A 75 8.87 -8.98 16.66
CA GLY A 75 9.49 -7.66 16.45
C GLY A 75 10.71 -7.73 15.53
N THR A 76 11.60 -8.70 15.74
CA THR A 76 12.78 -8.93 14.89
C THR A 76 12.36 -9.32 13.47
N LEU A 77 11.34 -10.17 13.33
CA LEU A 77 10.81 -10.55 12.03
C LEU A 77 10.26 -9.35 11.26
N LEU A 78 9.45 -8.50 11.91
CA LEU A 78 8.87 -7.32 11.27
C LEU A 78 9.94 -6.32 10.81
N LEU A 79 10.99 -6.13 11.62
CA LEU A 79 12.15 -5.30 11.24
C LEU A 79 12.89 -5.87 10.03
N GLN A 80 13.22 -7.17 10.05
CA GLN A 80 13.91 -7.84 8.93
C GLN A 80 13.07 -7.81 7.66
N LEU A 81 11.77 -8.08 7.78
CA LEU A 81 10.83 -8.02 6.66
C LEU A 81 10.78 -6.62 6.05
N ALA A 82 10.71 -5.55 6.88
CA ALA A 82 10.75 -4.19 6.38
C ALA A 82 12.05 -3.89 5.61
N ASP A 83 13.21 -4.28 6.18
CA ASP A 83 14.51 -4.09 5.55
C ASP A 83 14.62 -4.83 4.20
N ASP A 84 14.15 -6.07 4.13
CA ASP A 84 14.18 -6.88 2.91
C ASP A 84 13.27 -6.28 1.83
N LEU A 85 12.10 -5.76 2.21
CA LEU A 85 11.18 -5.07 1.30
C LEU A 85 11.78 -3.75 0.80
N ASP A 86 12.46 -2.96 1.64
CA ASP A 86 13.16 -1.73 1.24
C ASP A 86 14.29 -2.00 0.24
N ARG A 87 15.05 -3.09 0.44
CA ARG A 87 16.09 -3.51 -0.52
C ARG A 87 15.47 -3.90 -1.85
N CYS A 88 14.40 -4.69 -1.83
CA CYS A 88 13.68 -5.07 -3.06
C CYS A 88 13.14 -3.84 -3.80
N ARG A 89 12.59 -2.87 -3.06
CA ARG A 89 12.09 -1.62 -3.62
C ARG A 89 13.19 -0.84 -4.34
N THR A 90 14.33 -0.68 -3.68
CA THR A 90 15.47 0.04 -4.23
C THR A 90 15.98 -0.66 -5.48
N LEU A 91 16.16 -1.98 -5.42
CA LEU A 91 16.65 -2.79 -6.54
C LEU A 91 15.70 -2.80 -7.74
N ALA A 92 14.38 -2.84 -7.50
CA ALA A 92 13.38 -2.80 -8.56
C ALA A 92 13.32 -1.41 -9.25
N LEU A 93 13.44 -0.33 -8.47
CA LEU A 93 13.46 1.04 -9.01
C LEU A 93 14.71 1.29 -9.85
N THR A 94 15.90 1.07 -9.30
CA THR A 94 17.16 1.28 -10.04
C THR A 94 17.26 0.31 -11.22
N GLY A 95 16.81 -0.93 -11.05
CA GLY A 95 16.74 -1.91 -12.12
C GLY A 95 15.86 -1.48 -13.28
N ALA A 96 14.73 -0.81 -13.00
CA ALA A 96 13.83 -0.31 -14.03
C ALA A 96 14.37 0.96 -14.72
N GLU A 97 15.04 1.85 -13.98
CA GLU A 97 15.68 3.05 -14.52
C GLU A 97 16.83 2.71 -15.47
N ASP A 98 17.70 1.78 -15.05
CA ASP A 98 18.90 1.39 -15.80
C ASP A 98 18.65 0.24 -16.80
N LEU A 99 17.43 -0.31 -16.83
CA LEU A 99 17.10 -1.57 -17.54
C LEU A 99 18.05 -2.72 -17.16
N ASN A 100 18.44 -2.78 -15.90
CA ASN A 100 19.24 -3.88 -15.36
C ASN A 100 18.34 -5.11 -15.14
N TRP A 101 18.28 -5.98 -16.15
CA TRP A 101 17.45 -7.18 -16.15
C TRP A 101 17.78 -8.15 -15.02
N ASP A 102 19.04 -8.20 -14.58
CA ASP A 102 19.47 -9.10 -13.51
C ASP A 102 18.92 -8.62 -12.16
N ALA A 103 19.02 -7.32 -11.90
CA ALA A 103 18.42 -6.68 -10.73
C ALA A 103 16.89 -6.82 -10.70
N LEU A 104 16.23 -6.66 -11.85
CA LEU A 104 14.78 -6.84 -11.95
C LEU A 104 14.35 -8.28 -11.70
N ARG A 105 15.09 -9.27 -12.20
CA ARG A 105 14.83 -10.70 -11.90
C ARG A 105 15.05 -11.02 -10.44
N GLU A 106 16.14 -10.53 -9.85
CA GLU A 106 16.45 -10.75 -8.44
C GLU A 106 15.38 -10.15 -7.53
N SER A 107 15.08 -8.86 -7.67
CA SER A 107 14.08 -8.18 -6.85
C SER A 107 12.68 -8.79 -7.00
N SER A 108 12.25 -9.07 -8.22
CA SER A 108 10.94 -9.68 -8.46
C SER A 108 10.86 -11.12 -7.92
N HIS A 109 11.91 -11.93 -8.08
CA HIS A 109 11.94 -13.28 -7.53
C HIS A 109 11.79 -13.30 -6.00
N ILE A 110 12.51 -12.41 -5.29
CA ILE A 110 12.38 -12.26 -3.84
C ILE A 110 10.96 -11.82 -3.46
N LEU A 111 10.41 -10.82 -4.17
CA LEU A 111 9.07 -10.31 -3.91
C LEU A 111 7.98 -11.36 -4.10
N ILE A 112 8.09 -12.29 -5.06
CA ILE A 112 7.12 -13.39 -5.22
C ILE A 112 6.99 -14.19 -3.91
N SER A 113 8.12 -14.52 -3.28
CA SER A 113 8.16 -15.29 -2.03
C SER A 113 7.66 -14.47 -0.83
N LEU A 114 8.19 -13.25 -0.65
CA LEU A 114 7.83 -12.39 0.48
C LEU A 114 6.35 -12.00 0.43
N ALA A 115 5.87 -11.51 -0.71
CA ALA A 115 4.49 -11.09 -0.90
C ALA A 115 3.51 -12.25 -0.70
N GLY A 116 3.84 -13.45 -1.22
CA GLY A 116 3.01 -14.64 -1.03
C GLY A 116 2.90 -15.09 0.43
N SER A 117 4.00 -14.97 1.18
CA SER A 117 4.09 -15.33 2.60
C SER A 117 3.27 -14.40 3.49
N VAL A 118 3.26 -13.10 3.19
CA VAL A 118 2.52 -12.09 3.96
C VAL A 118 1.10 -11.85 3.43
N GLY A 119 0.72 -12.47 2.31
CA GLY A 119 -0.62 -12.34 1.73
C GLY A 119 -0.84 -11.10 0.87
N ALA A 120 0.22 -10.44 0.39
CA ALA A 120 0.13 -9.35 -0.60
C ALA A 120 -0.04 -9.92 -2.02
N LEU A 121 -1.21 -10.49 -2.31
CA LEU A 121 -1.47 -11.29 -3.50
C LEU A 121 -1.38 -10.47 -4.81
N SER A 122 -1.81 -9.21 -4.79
CA SER A 122 -1.66 -8.30 -5.93
C SER A 122 -0.18 -8.02 -6.21
N LEU A 123 0.58 -7.64 -5.18
CA LEU A 123 2.03 -7.44 -5.29
C LEU A 123 2.76 -8.71 -5.78
N GLN A 124 2.36 -9.89 -5.31
CA GLN A 124 2.90 -11.16 -5.79
C GLN A 124 2.68 -11.32 -7.30
N ALA A 125 1.45 -11.14 -7.79
CA ALA A 125 1.13 -11.26 -9.22
C ALA A 125 1.88 -10.22 -10.08
N MET A 126 2.06 -9.01 -9.55
CA MET A 126 2.88 -7.98 -10.20
C MET A 126 4.35 -8.38 -10.25
N ALA A 127 4.89 -8.96 -9.18
CA ALA A 127 6.26 -9.48 -9.16
C ALA A 127 6.45 -10.64 -10.16
N GLU A 128 5.49 -11.55 -10.29
CA GLU A 128 5.50 -12.62 -11.31
C GLU A 128 5.52 -12.04 -12.73
N THR A 129 4.72 -10.99 -12.97
CA THR A 129 4.68 -10.27 -14.26
C THR A 129 5.99 -9.55 -14.53
N LEU A 130 6.56 -8.87 -13.53
CA LEU A 130 7.85 -8.17 -13.65
C LEU A 130 8.99 -9.16 -13.93
N ASN A 131 9.00 -10.30 -13.25
CA ASN A 131 9.99 -11.33 -13.48
C ASN A 131 9.93 -11.86 -14.92
N THR A 132 8.71 -12.10 -15.43
CA THR A 132 8.49 -12.51 -16.83
C THR A 132 8.94 -11.45 -17.82
N ALA A 133 8.60 -10.17 -17.58
CA ALA A 133 9.05 -9.05 -18.40
C ALA A 133 10.58 -8.92 -18.40
N ALA A 134 11.23 -9.10 -17.24
CA ALA A 134 12.68 -9.04 -17.11
C ALA A 134 13.38 -10.21 -17.83
N HIS A 135 12.82 -11.42 -17.78
CA HIS A 135 13.28 -12.56 -18.57
C HIS A 135 13.17 -12.32 -20.07
N GLY A 136 12.07 -11.69 -20.52
CA GLY A 136 11.86 -11.30 -21.91
C GLY A 136 12.56 -10.01 -22.32
N GLN A 137 13.25 -9.33 -21.40
CA GLN A 137 13.86 -8.00 -21.58
C GLN A 137 12.87 -6.97 -22.15
N ASP A 138 11.59 -7.06 -21.75
CA ASP A 138 10.52 -6.18 -22.20
C ASP A 138 10.58 -4.83 -21.47
N ALA A 139 11.33 -3.88 -22.03
CA ALA A 139 11.46 -2.54 -21.48
C ALA A 139 10.14 -1.77 -21.40
N THR A 140 9.17 -2.06 -22.28
CA THR A 140 7.88 -1.37 -22.29
C THR A 140 7.01 -1.88 -21.16
N GLY A 141 6.89 -3.22 -21.04
CA GLY A 141 6.19 -3.88 -19.95
C GLY A 141 6.75 -3.50 -18.59
N THR A 142 8.08 -3.52 -18.43
CA THR A 142 8.74 -3.07 -17.18
C THR A 142 8.38 -1.63 -16.84
N ARG A 143 8.53 -0.68 -17.77
CA ARG A 143 8.22 0.73 -17.52
C ARG A 143 6.76 0.98 -17.15
N GLN A 144 5.83 0.22 -17.73
CA GLN A 144 4.41 0.34 -17.42
C GLN A 144 4.07 -0.26 -16.04
N LEU A 145 4.72 -1.35 -15.65
CA LEU A 145 4.41 -2.10 -14.43
C LEU A 145 5.07 -1.51 -13.17
N THR A 146 6.31 -1.03 -13.28
CA THR A 146 7.13 -0.62 -12.11
C THR A 146 6.44 0.42 -11.21
N PRO A 147 5.80 1.50 -11.71
CA PRO A 147 5.16 2.48 -10.84
C PRO A 147 4.08 1.88 -9.93
N GLY A 148 3.27 0.97 -10.47
CA GLY A 148 2.23 0.29 -9.69
C GLY A 148 2.83 -0.69 -8.68
N LEU A 149 3.86 -1.44 -9.08
CA LEU A 149 4.51 -2.41 -8.20
C LEU A 149 5.17 -1.71 -7.01
N VAL A 150 5.84 -0.58 -7.24
CA VAL A 150 6.47 0.23 -6.19
C VAL A 150 5.42 0.82 -5.26
N ALA A 151 4.29 1.27 -5.78
CA ALA A 151 3.18 1.77 -4.97
C ALA A 151 2.59 0.70 -4.01
N GLU A 152 2.43 -0.53 -4.48
CA GLU A 152 1.99 -1.66 -3.64
C GLU A 152 3.04 -2.07 -2.60
N LEU A 153 4.32 -2.05 -3.00
CA LEU A 153 5.44 -2.34 -2.11
C LEU A 153 5.57 -1.27 -1.00
N ASP A 154 5.41 0.01 -1.34
CA ASP A 154 5.39 1.12 -0.38
C ASP A 154 4.27 0.97 0.65
N ALA A 155 3.08 0.54 0.19
CA ALA A 155 1.96 0.26 1.09
C ALA A 155 2.24 -0.90 2.04
N LEU A 156 2.88 -1.97 1.54
CA LEU A 156 3.28 -3.11 2.36
C LEU A 156 4.31 -2.71 3.42
N ILE A 157 5.35 -1.96 3.04
CA ILE A 157 6.39 -1.48 3.95
C ILE A 157 5.75 -0.62 5.06
N ALA A 158 4.84 0.29 4.69
CA ALA A 158 4.13 1.11 5.66
C ALA A 158 3.29 0.26 6.64
N LEU A 159 2.58 -0.76 6.15
CA LEU A 159 1.82 -1.68 6.98
C LEU A 159 2.72 -2.45 7.96
N VAL A 160 3.81 -3.05 7.46
CA VAL A 160 4.75 -3.82 8.28
C VAL A 160 5.33 -2.95 9.40
N ARG A 161 5.77 -1.73 9.08
CA ARG A 161 6.33 -0.78 10.06
C ARG A 161 5.30 -0.27 11.07
N ALA A 162 4.04 -0.14 10.67
CA ALA A 162 2.96 0.29 11.56
C ALA A 162 2.44 -0.86 12.45
N THR A 163 2.81 -2.10 12.18
CA THR A 163 2.35 -3.27 12.92
C THR A 163 3.10 -3.38 14.24
N PRO A 164 2.43 -3.31 15.40
CA PRO A 164 3.07 -3.52 16.68
C PRO A 164 3.42 -5.01 16.86
N ALA A 165 4.58 -5.28 17.44
CA ALA A 165 4.90 -6.63 17.88
C ALA A 165 3.94 -7.07 18.99
N PRO A 166 3.43 -8.32 18.97
CA PRO A 166 2.62 -8.83 20.06
C PRO A 166 3.37 -8.78 21.39
N ASP A 167 2.69 -8.27 22.41
CA ASP A 167 3.22 -8.03 23.75
C ASP A 167 3.69 -9.36 24.36
N ALA A 168 4.98 -9.47 24.69
CA ALA A 168 5.51 -10.61 25.44
C ALA A 168 5.10 -10.48 26.92
N ARG A 169 3.81 -10.59 27.22
CA ARG A 169 3.35 -10.60 28.61
C ARG A 169 3.80 -11.90 29.25
N VAL A 170 4.68 -11.71 30.23
CA VAL A 170 5.18 -12.66 31.22
C VAL A 170 3.97 -13.32 31.90
N GLU A 171 3.78 -14.62 31.68
CA GLU A 171 3.08 -15.49 32.63
C GLU A 171 4.02 -15.86 33.79
#